data_AF-A0A962AUF2-F1
#
_entry.id   AF-A0A962AUF2-F1
#
_cell.length_a   1.000
_cell.length_b   1.000
_cell.length_c   1.000
_cell.angle_alpha   90.00
_cell.angle_beta   90.00
_cell.angle_gamma   90.00
#
_symmetry.space_group_name_H-M   'P 1'
#
loop_
_entity.id
_entity.type
_entity.pdbx_description
1 polymer ?
#
loop_
_entity_poly.entity_id
_entity_poly.type
_entity_poly.pdbx_seq_one_letter_code
_entity_poly.pdbx_strand_id
1 'polypeptide(L)' 'MSWTDERVELLRKLWLEGLSASQIASELSNGITRNAVIGKV' A
#
# COMPACT_ATOMS: atom_id res chain seq x y z
N MET A 1 -2.96 12.93 -4.14
CA MET A 1 -3.16 11.48 -3.89
C MET A 1 -3.99 11.33 -2.64
N SER A 2 -5.12 10.63 -2.71
CA SER A 2 -5.92 10.34 -1.52
C SER A 2 -5.84 8.85 -1.21
N TRP A 3 -5.61 8.52 0.06
CA TRP A 3 -5.81 7.18 0.59
C TRP A 3 -7.30 6.96 0.74
N THR A 4 -7.91 6.26 -0.22
CA THR A 4 -9.30 5.81 -0.09
C THR A 4 -9.34 4.59 0.83
N ASP A 5 -10.49 4.34 1.45
CA ASP A 5 -10.68 3.19 2.32
C ASP A 5 -10.38 1.87 1.57
N GLU A 6 -10.81 1.78 0.31
CA GLU A 6 -10.50 0.65 -0.58
C GLU A 6 -8.99 0.40 -0.73
N ARG A 7 -8.19 1.46 -0.83
CA ARG A 7 -6.72 1.35 -0.91
C ARG A 7 -6.10 0.94 0.41
N VAL A 8 -6.66 1.40 1.53
CA VAL A 8 -6.19 1.00 2.86
C VAL A 8 -6.51 -0.46 3.12
N GLU A 9 -7.69 -0.93 2.73
CA GLU A 9 -8.07 -2.34 2.84
C GLU A 9 -7.19 -3.24 1.96
N LEU A 10 -6.93 -2.82 0.71
CA LEU A 10 -6.01 -3.54 -0.17
C LEU A 10 -4.58 -3.57 0.40
N LEU A 11 -4.08 -2.44 0.93
CA LEU A 11 -2.79 -2.39 1.61
C LEU A 11 -2.71 -3.39 2.77
N ARG A 12 -3.71 -3.41 3.65
CA ARG A 12 -3.76 -4.32 4.80
C ARG A 12 -3.77 -5.77 4.37
N LYS A 13 -4.56 -6.11 3.35
CA LYS A 13 -4.59 -7.47 2.79
C LYS A 13 -3.21 -7.91 2.30
N LEU A 14 -2.58 -7.11 1.43
CA LEU A 14 -1.27 -7.45 0.87
C LEU A 14 -0.17 -7.51 1.93
N TRP A 15 -0.24 -6.64 2.95
CA TRP A 15 0.68 -6.68 4.09
C TRP A 15 0.57 -7.97 4.90
N LEU A 16 -0.67 -8.41 5.18
CA LEU A 16 -0.93 -9.68 5.88
C LEU A 16 -0.53 -10.90 5.04
N GLU A 17 -0.58 -10.80 3.71
CA GLU A 17 -0.05 -11.80 2.78
C GLU A 17 1.50 -11.82 2.74
N GLY A 18 2.17 -10.91 3.46
CA GLY A 18 3.62 -10.87 3.62
C GLY A 18 4.35 -10.10 2.52
N LEU A 19 3.65 -9.32 1.70
CA LEU A 19 4.29 -8.51 0.67
C LEU A 19 5.10 -7.36 1.29
N SER A 20 6.24 -7.05 0.68
CA SER A 20 7.03 -5.89 1.07
C SER A 20 6.35 -4.58 0.68
N ALA A 21 6.67 -3.50 1.40
CA ALA A 21 6.16 -2.16 1.10
C ALA A 21 6.44 -1.69 -0.35
N SER A 22 7.55 -2.13 -0.96
CA SER A 22 7.85 -1.85 -2.37
C SER A 22 6.94 -2.61 -3.34
N GLN A 23 6.60 -3.87 -3.03
CA GLN A 23 5.63 -4.64 -3.83
C GLN A 23 4.23 -4.03 -3.70
N ILE A 24 3.81 -3.72 -2.48
CA ILE A 24 2.51 -3.08 -2.21
C ILE A 24 2.40 -1.72 -2.91
N ALA A 25 3.48 -0.92 -2.94
CA ALA A 25 3.49 0.35 -3.66
C ALA A 25 3.27 0.17 -5.17
N SER A 26 3.88 -0.87 -5.77
CA SER A 26 3.65 -1.22 -7.17
C SER A 26 2.20 -1.64 -7.43
N GLU A 27 1.61 -2.47 -6.55
CA GLU A 27 0.22 -2.93 -6.67
C GLU A 27 -0.80 -1.78 -6.53
N LEU A 28 -0.59 -0.87 -5.57
CA LEU A 28 -1.56 0.20 -5.31
C LEU A 28 -1.56 1.30 -6.40
N SER A 29 -0.46 1.42 -7.15
CA SER A 29 -0.28 2.32 -8.30
C SER A 29 -0.70 3.80 -8.05
N ASN A 30 -0.59 4.69 -9.03
CA ASN A 30 -0.81 6.15 -8.90
C ASN A 30 0.19 6.90 -7.99
N GLY A 31 1.47 6.53 -8.03
CA GLY A 31 2.54 7.29 -7.37
C GLY A 31 2.62 7.13 -5.86
N ILE A 32 1.97 6.10 -5.30
CA ILE A 32 2.24 5.64 -3.94
C ILE A 32 3.66 5.06 -3.93
N THR A 33 4.50 5.58 -3.04
CA THR A 33 5.89 5.13 -2.88
C THR A 33 6.00 4.11 -1.75
N ARG A 34 7.10 3.36 -1.73
CA ARG A 34 7.46 2.48 -0.60
C ARG A 34 7.33 3.19 0.75
N ASN A 35 7.79 4.43 0.84
CA ASN A 35 7.75 5.20 2.09
C ASN A 35 6.32 5.61 2.48
N ALA A 36 5.48 5.92 1.49
CA ALA A 36 4.07 6.21 1.73
C ALA A 36 3.32 4.98 2.28
N VAL A 37 3.65 3.78 1.81
CA VAL A 37 3.11 2.52 2.35
C VAL A 37 3.56 2.31 3.79
N ILE A 38 4.86 2.45 4.08
CA ILE A 38 5.40 2.28 5.44
C ILE A 38 4.75 3.24 6.44
N GLY A 39 4.52 4.50 6.05
CA GLY A 39 3.85 5.48 6.91
C GLY A 39 2.34 5.28 7.07
N LYS A 40 1.74 4.36 6.31
CA LYS A 40 0.29 4.10 6.31
C LYS A 40 -0.11 2.75 6.93
N VAL A 41 0.81 1.78 6.94
CA VAL A 41 0.67 0.49 7.64
C VAL A 41 0.36 0.71 9.12
#